data_AF-A0A3C0SQS4-F1
#
_entry.id   AF-A0A3C0SQS4-F1
#
_cell.length_a   1.000
_cell.length_b   1.000
_cell.length_c   1.000
_cell.angle_alpha   90.00
_cell.angle_beta   90.00
_cell.angle_gamma   90.00
#
_symmetry.space_group_name_H-M   'P 1'
#
loop_
_entity.id
_entity.type
_entity.pdbx_description
1 polymer ?
#
loop_
_entity_poly.entity_id
_entity_poly.type
_entity_poly.pdbx_seq_one_letter_code
_entity_poly.pdbx_strand_id
1 'polypeptide(L)'
;AENKFSLLISLDGPEEIHDRNRTFASNGNGTFKTIMKNISKFKSVYEGYVDKYIRFNAVLDGTSDFECTKKFFSEYDDVKDFRVNLSSMAENYSKEERRVNEDVMVSTGYERFKVLLNKVGRLDEKYVSKL
;
A
#
# COMPACT_ATOMS: atom_id res chain seq x y z
N ALA A 1 23.57 -5.35 -5.68
CA ALA A 1 22.50 -5.97 -6.48
C ALA A 1 22.85 -5.87 -7.96
N GLU A 2 23.38 -6.95 -8.54
CA GLU A 2 23.98 -6.99 -9.89
C GLU A 2 22.93 -6.92 -11.01
N ASN A 3 21.84 -7.68 -10.86
CA ASN A 3 20.79 -7.83 -11.88
C ASN A 3 19.69 -6.76 -11.87
N LYS A 4 19.67 -5.87 -10.87
CA LYS A 4 18.73 -4.72 -10.77
C LYS A 4 17.24 -5.08 -10.97
N PHE A 5 16.80 -6.23 -10.46
CA PHE A 5 15.39 -6.63 -10.48
C PHE A 5 14.48 -5.63 -9.75
N SER A 6 13.43 -5.15 -10.44
CA SER A 6 12.35 -4.44 -9.76
C SER A 6 11.48 -5.46 -9.03
N LEU A 7 11.30 -5.25 -7.72
CA LEU A 7 10.48 -6.09 -6.85
C LEU A 7 9.16 -5.36 -6.57
N LEU A 8 8.05 -6.05 -6.80
CA LEU A 8 6.72 -5.60 -6.39
C LEU A 8 6.25 -6.53 -5.26
N ILE A 9 6.12 -5.98 -4.06
CA ILE A 9 5.72 -6.73 -2.87
C ILE A 9 4.25 -6.40 -2.59
N SER A 10 3.44 -7.43 -2.44
CA SER A 10 2.06 -7.21 -2.03
C SER A 10 1.98 -6.91 -0.53
N LEU A 11 1.49 -5.73 -0.18
CA LEU A 11 1.30 -5.26 1.20
C LEU A 11 0.12 -4.31 1.18
N ASP A 12 -0.94 -4.62 1.94
CA ASP A 12 -2.25 -3.96 1.78
C ASP A 12 -2.48 -2.86 2.83
N GLY A 13 -1.67 -2.82 3.89
CA GLY A 13 -1.80 -1.88 4.99
C GLY A 13 -1.22 -2.45 6.28
N PRO A 14 -1.65 -1.92 7.45
CA PRO A 14 -1.32 -2.46 8.77
C PRO A 14 -1.66 -3.95 8.91
N GLU A 15 -1.03 -4.60 9.90
CA GLU A 15 -1.15 -6.05 10.17
C GLU A 15 -2.59 -6.55 10.13
N GLU A 16 -3.51 -5.88 10.85
CA GLU A 16 -4.92 -6.28 10.92
C GLU A 16 -5.62 -6.29 9.54
N ILE A 17 -5.39 -5.26 8.73
CA ILE A 17 -5.99 -5.12 7.40
C ILE A 17 -5.38 -6.12 6.43
N HIS A 18 -4.05 -6.25 6.45
CA HIS A 18 -3.33 -7.12 5.55
C HIS A 18 -3.62 -8.60 5.81
N ASP A 19 -3.52 -9.02 7.07
CA ASP A 19 -3.63 -10.43 7.45
C ASP A 19 -5.06 -10.96 7.35
N ARG A 20 -6.07 -10.10 7.30
CA ARG A 20 -7.46 -10.49 6.98
C ARG A 20 -7.55 -11.24 5.65
N ASN A 21 -6.80 -10.78 4.65
CA ASN A 21 -6.88 -11.29 3.28
C ASN A 21 -5.62 -12.07 2.85
N ARG A 22 -4.50 -11.95 3.58
CA ARG A 22 -3.21 -12.54 3.20
C ARG A 22 -2.62 -13.40 4.31
N THR A 23 -2.99 -14.67 4.26
CA THR A 23 -2.55 -15.69 5.21
C THR A 23 -1.76 -16.80 4.51
N PHE A 24 -0.92 -17.50 5.28
CA PHE A 24 -0.25 -18.70 4.79
C PHE A 24 -1.26 -19.85 4.66
N ALA A 25 -1.28 -20.50 3.50
CA ALA A 25 -2.15 -21.66 3.27
C ALA A 25 -1.89 -22.83 4.23
N SER A 26 -0.69 -22.94 4.78
CA SER A 26 -0.30 -24.05 5.67
C SER A 26 -0.88 -23.97 7.07
N ASN A 27 -1.15 -22.78 7.59
CA ASN A 27 -1.57 -22.60 8.98
C ASN A 27 -2.58 -21.46 9.21
N GLY A 28 -2.94 -20.71 8.17
CA GLY A 28 -3.85 -19.56 8.26
C GLY A 28 -3.26 -18.35 8.96
N ASN A 29 -1.99 -18.36 9.35
CA ASN A 29 -1.36 -17.21 10.01
C ASN A 29 -1.14 -16.08 9.01
N GLY A 30 -1.23 -14.86 9.53
CA GLY A 30 -0.90 -13.63 8.81
C GLY A 30 0.50 -13.62 8.22
N THR A 31 0.66 -12.90 7.11
CA THR A 31 1.92 -12.79 6.36
C THR A 31 2.66 -11.48 6.63
N PHE A 32 2.01 -10.49 7.25
CA PHE A 32 2.55 -9.15 7.50
C PHE A 32 3.91 -9.18 8.18
N LYS A 33 4.02 -9.86 9.33
CA LYS A 33 5.28 -9.95 10.10
C LYS A 33 6.44 -10.53 9.30
N THR A 34 6.16 -11.50 8.42
CA THR A 34 7.18 -12.09 7.54
C THR A 34 7.67 -11.09 6.50
N ILE A 35 6.74 -10.34 5.91
CA ILE A 35 7.06 -9.27 4.95
C ILE A 35 7.92 -8.19 5.62
N MET A 36 7.51 -7.70 6.80
CA MET A 36 8.25 -6.66 7.52
C MET A 36 9.67 -7.11 7.91
N LYS A 37 9.81 -8.35 8.39
CA LYS A 37 11.12 -8.94 8.69
C LYS A 37 12.01 -9.00 7.44
N ASN A 38 11.45 -9.40 6.30
CA ASN A 38 12.20 -9.49 5.06
C ASN A 38 12.60 -8.10 4.56
N ILE A 39 11.71 -7.10 4.62
CA ILE A 39 12.02 -5.71 4.26
C ILE A 39 13.18 -5.17 5.10
N SER A 40 13.11 -5.34 6.42
CA SER A 40 14.17 -4.92 7.33
C SER A 40 15.52 -5.55 6.97
N LYS A 41 15.53 -6.85 6.65
CA LYS A 41 16.72 -7.55 6.16
C LYS A 41 17.20 -7.05 4.79
N PHE A 42 16.30 -6.71 3.87
CA PHE A 42 16.68 -6.14 2.57
C PHE A 42 17.31 -4.75 2.73
N LYS A 43 16.76 -3.90 3.61
CA LYS A 43 17.31 -2.58 3.93
C LYS A 43 18.74 -2.68 4.48
N SER A 44 19.00 -3.63 5.38
CA SER A 44 20.34 -3.77 5.98
C SER A 44 21.39 -4.34 5.04
N VAL A 45 20.99 -5.15 4.05
CA VAL A 45 21.94 -5.78 3.11
C VAL A 45 22.15 -4.95 1.84
N TYR A 46 21.15 -4.19 1.39
CA TYR A 46 21.16 -3.46 0.13
C TYR A 46 20.73 -2.00 0.30
N GLU A 47 21.46 -1.26 1.13
CA GLU A 47 21.26 0.17 1.31
C GLU A 47 21.25 0.91 -0.05
N GLY A 48 20.26 1.79 -0.26
CA GLY A 48 20.05 2.54 -1.52
C GLY A 48 19.44 1.75 -2.69
N TYR A 49 19.37 0.41 -2.63
CA TYR A 49 18.63 -0.37 -3.63
C TYR A 49 17.11 -0.31 -3.39
N VAL A 50 16.75 -0.35 -2.12
CA VAL A 50 15.39 -0.54 -1.65
C VAL A 50 14.44 0.54 -2.17
N ASP A 51 14.82 1.82 -2.02
CA ASP A 51 13.97 2.97 -2.37
C ASP A 51 13.73 3.11 -3.88
N LYS A 52 14.62 2.53 -4.69
CA LYS A 52 14.59 2.65 -6.16
C LYS A 52 13.94 1.44 -6.85
N TYR A 53 14.11 0.25 -6.30
CA TYR A 53 13.73 -0.99 -6.98
C TYR A 53 12.63 -1.78 -6.28
N ILE A 54 12.28 -1.44 -5.04
CA ILE A 54 11.19 -2.10 -4.31
C ILE A 54 9.97 -1.18 -4.27
N ARG A 55 8.80 -1.74 -4.57
CA ARG A 55 7.51 -1.05 -4.53
C ARG A 55 6.48 -1.94 -3.85
N PHE A 56 5.50 -1.32 -3.20
CA PHE A 56 4.34 -2.04 -2.67
C PHE A 56 3.19 -2.01 -3.64
N ASN A 57 2.41 -3.08 -3.66
CA ASN A 57 1.09 -3.14 -4.26
C ASN A 57 0.07 -3.36 -3.15
N ALA A 58 -0.75 -2.34 -2.89
CA ALA A 58 -1.77 -2.34 -1.85
C ALA A 58 -3.15 -2.44 -2.48
N VAL A 59 -3.91 -3.46 -2.08
CA VAL A 59 -5.28 -3.64 -2.53
C VAL A 59 -6.24 -3.14 -1.45
N LEU A 60 -7.05 -2.13 -1.77
CA LEU A 60 -8.13 -1.67 -0.91
C LEU A 60 -9.32 -2.63 -1.02
N ASP A 61 -9.67 -3.27 0.10
CA ASP A 61 -10.74 -4.27 0.16
C ASP A 61 -12.16 -3.69 0.26
N GLY A 62 -12.27 -2.35 0.24
CA GLY A 62 -13.55 -1.63 0.32
C GLY A 62 -14.18 -1.60 1.71
N THR A 63 -13.62 -2.32 2.68
CA THR A 63 -14.10 -2.38 4.08
C THR A 63 -13.11 -1.73 5.06
N SER A 64 -11.88 -1.53 4.63
CA SER A 64 -10.80 -0.95 5.41
C SER A 64 -10.82 0.57 5.38
N ASP A 65 -10.47 1.19 6.50
CA ASP A 65 -10.32 2.65 6.60
C ASP A 65 -9.15 3.14 5.75
N PHE A 66 -9.46 3.98 4.75
CA PHE A 66 -8.48 4.55 3.84
C PHE A 66 -7.44 5.39 4.59
N GLU A 67 -7.84 6.13 5.63
CA GLU A 67 -6.91 6.96 6.39
C GLU A 67 -5.91 6.11 7.19
N CYS A 68 -6.33 4.95 7.70
CA CYS A 68 -5.43 4.00 8.35
C CYS A 68 -4.34 3.49 7.37
N THR A 69 -4.74 3.09 6.17
CA THR A 69 -3.80 2.66 5.11
C THR A 69 -2.88 3.80 4.67
N LYS A 70 -3.42 5.01 4.52
CA LYS A 70 -2.66 6.21 4.19
C LYS A 70 -1.63 6.56 5.24
N LYS A 71 -2.01 6.54 6.51
CA LYS A 71 -1.10 6.78 7.64
C LYS A 71 0.01 5.73 7.67
N PHE A 72 -0.34 4.46 7.48
CA PHE A 72 0.64 3.38 7.43
C PHE A 72 1.72 3.63 6.36
N PHE A 73 1.33 3.89 5.12
CA PHE A 73 2.31 4.11 4.05
C PHE A 73 2.98 5.47 4.06
N SER A 74 2.47 6.45 4.83
CA SER A 74 3.05 7.80 4.86
C SER A 74 3.92 8.05 6.10
N GLU A 75 3.64 7.39 7.22
CA GLU A 75 4.25 7.69 8.52
C GLU A 75 5.03 6.52 9.13
N TYR A 76 4.74 5.27 8.75
CA TYR A 76 5.40 4.12 9.38
C TYR A 76 6.84 3.95 8.84
N ASP A 77 7.84 4.10 9.70
CA ASP A 77 9.26 4.19 9.36
C ASP A 77 9.77 3.07 8.45
N ASP A 78 9.24 1.87 8.61
CA ASP A 78 9.67 0.73 7.81
C ASP A 78 9.20 0.80 6.36
N VAL A 79 8.14 1.55 6.03
CA VAL A 79 7.51 1.55 4.70
C VAL A 79 7.32 2.94 4.09
N LYS A 80 7.47 4.02 4.87
CA LYS A 80 7.17 5.41 4.43
C LYS A 80 7.98 5.91 3.24
N ASP A 81 9.15 5.32 2.99
CA ASP A 81 10.06 5.74 1.92
C ASP A 81 9.83 4.95 0.61
N PHE A 82 8.93 3.97 0.63
CA PHE A 82 8.63 3.15 -0.55
C PHE A 82 7.53 3.77 -1.38
N ARG A 83 7.60 3.55 -2.70
CA ARG A 83 6.47 3.85 -3.58
C ARG A 83 5.41 2.75 -3.44
N VAL A 84 4.16 3.17 -3.47
CA VAL A 84 3.00 2.29 -3.33
C VAL A 84 2.11 2.46 -4.55
N ASN A 85 1.73 1.34 -5.15
CA ASN A 85 0.64 1.27 -6.11
C ASN A 85 -0.62 0.89 -5.35
N LEU A 86 -1.64 1.73 -5.41
CA LEU A 86 -2.96 1.44 -4.88
C LEU A 86 -3.88 0.92 -5.98
N SER A 87 -4.61 -0.13 -5.66
CA SER A 87 -5.68 -0.67 -6.50
C SER A 87 -6.90 -1.00 -5.66
N SER A 88 -8.10 -0.78 -6.20
CA SER A 88 -9.32 -1.31 -5.61
C SER A 88 -9.44 -2.80 -5.92
N MET A 89 -10.04 -3.58 -5.01
CA MET A 89 -10.46 -4.93 -5.34
C MET A 89 -11.37 -4.94 -6.57
N ALA A 90 -11.15 -5.88 -7.48
CA ALA A 90 -12.08 -6.13 -8.56
C ALA A 90 -13.32 -6.86 -8.00
N GLU A 91 -14.51 -6.39 -8.36
CA GLU A 91 -15.78 -7.05 -8.01
C GLU A 91 -15.99 -8.33 -8.84
N ASN A 92 -15.34 -8.39 -10.00
CA ASN A 92 -15.40 -9.48 -10.95
C ASN A 92 -15.01 -10.78 -10.23
N TYR A 93 -15.87 -11.80 -10.27
CA TYR A 93 -15.67 -13.11 -9.63
C TYR A 93 -15.72 -13.13 -8.09
N SER A 94 -16.19 -12.05 -7.44
CA SER A 94 -16.50 -12.11 -6.00
C SER A 94 -17.63 -13.11 -5.74
N LYS A 95 -17.46 -13.94 -4.70
CA LYS A 95 -18.52 -14.85 -4.23
C LYS A 95 -19.64 -14.12 -3.47
N GLU A 96 -19.39 -12.88 -3.07
CA GLU A 96 -20.28 -12.05 -2.26
C GLU A 96 -20.41 -10.67 -2.89
N GLU A 97 -21.63 -10.13 -2.98
CA GLU A 97 -21.82 -8.70 -3.18
C GLU A 97 -21.31 -7.97 -1.93
N ARG A 98 -20.17 -7.29 -2.06
CA ARG A 98 -19.70 -6.39 -1.01
C ARG A 98 -19.98 -4.97 -1.44
N ARG A 99 -20.74 -4.25 -0.61
CA ARG A 99 -20.84 -2.80 -0.74
C ARG A 99 -19.46 -2.21 -0.46
N VAL A 100 -18.81 -1.71 -1.50
CA VAL A 100 -17.66 -0.84 -1.34
C VAL A 100 -18.11 0.36 -0.50
N ASN A 101 -17.35 0.68 0.56
CA ASN A 101 -17.65 1.84 1.36
C ASN A 101 -17.51 3.12 0.51
N GLU A 102 -18.61 3.87 0.35
CA GLU A 102 -18.65 5.13 -0.39
C GLU A 102 -17.60 6.12 0.15
N ASP A 103 -17.34 6.11 1.46
CA ASP A 103 -16.33 6.98 2.09
C ASP A 103 -14.93 6.69 1.56
N VAL A 104 -14.60 5.43 1.29
CA VAL A 104 -13.30 5.03 0.72
C VAL A 104 -13.18 5.51 -0.73
N MET A 105 -14.26 5.41 -1.51
CA MET A 105 -14.29 5.92 -2.88
C MET A 105 -14.11 7.45 -2.92
N VAL A 106 -14.86 8.18 -2.08
CA VAL A 106 -14.79 9.63 -1.98
C VAL A 106 -13.41 10.09 -1.51
N SER A 107 -12.85 9.45 -0.48
CA SER A 107 -11.53 9.80 0.06
C SER A 107 -10.43 9.57 -0.97
N THR A 108 -10.44 8.42 -1.66
CA THR A 108 -9.46 8.11 -2.71
C THR A 108 -9.60 9.08 -3.89
N GLY A 109 -10.82 9.40 -4.30
CA GLY A 109 -11.10 10.37 -5.36
C GLY A 109 -10.62 11.78 -5.01
N TYR A 110 -10.80 12.19 -3.75
CA TYR A 110 -10.35 13.49 -3.26
C TYR A 110 -8.83 13.60 -3.22
N GLU A 111 -8.11 12.58 -2.76
CA GLU A 111 -6.63 12.56 -2.81
C GLU A 111 -6.12 12.63 -4.25
N ARG A 112 -6.72 11.87 -5.17
CA ARG A 112 -6.37 11.93 -6.60
C ARG A 112 -6.62 13.32 -7.19
N PHE A 113 -7.70 13.98 -6.80
CA PHE A 113 -7.98 15.35 -7.23
C PHE A 113 -6.92 16.34 -6.72
N LYS A 114 -6.47 16.22 -5.47
CA LYS A 114 -5.37 17.03 -4.92
C LYS A 114 -4.06 16.83 -5.69
N VAL A 115 -3.73 15.59 -6.07
CA VAL A 115 -2.57 15.30 -6.93
C VAL A 115 -2.67 16.05 -8.26
N LEU A 116 -3.84 16.01 -8.92
CA LEU A 116 -4.04 16.73 -10.18
C LEU A 116 -3.88 18.24 -10.02
N LEU A 117 -4.44 18.83 -8.95
CA LEU A 117 -4.27 20.25 -8.64
C LEU A 117 -2.81 20.63 -8.43
N ASN A 118 -2.03 19.79 -7.74
CA ASN A 118 -0.60 20.02 -7.57
C ASN A 118 0.15 19.96 -8.90
N LYS A 119 -0.16 19.00 -9.79
CA LYS A 119 0.47 18.91 -11.12
C LYS A 119 0.21 20.12 -12.02
N VAL A 120 -0.90 20.83 -11.81
CA VAL A 120 -1.19 22.09 -12.51
C VAL A 120 -0.76 23.35 -11.72
N GLY A 121 0.02 23.19 -10.65
CA GLY A 121 0.55 24.30 -9.84
C GLY A 121 -0.49 25.02 -8.99
N ARG A 122 -1.64 24.39 -8.73
CA ARG A 122 -2.76 24.98 -7.95
C ARG A 122 -2.86 24.47 -6.52
N LEU A 123 -1.99 23.54 -6.12
CA LEU A 123 -1.90 23.02 -4.75
C LEU A 123 -0.44 22.74 -4.38
N ASP A 124 -0.03 23.16 -3.19
CA ASP A 124 1.30 22.88 -2.63
C ASP A 124 1.46 21.37 -2.35
N GLU A 125 2.66 20.83 -2.60
CA GLU A 125 2.99 19.42 -2.43
C GLU A 125 2.73 18.92 -1.00
N LYS A 126 2.85 19.77 0.02
CA LYS A 126 2.59 19.41 1.42
C LYS A 126 1.14 18.98 1.70
N TYR A 127 0.20 19.30 0.80
CA TYR A 127 -1.21 18.91 0.93
C TYR A 127 -1.58 17.65 0.13
N VAL A 128 -0.62 17.10 -0.62
CA VAL A 128 -0.81 15.96 -1.51
C VAL A 128 -0.38 14.68 -0.78
N SER A 129 -1.23 13.67 -0.81
CA SER A 129 -0.89 12.34 -0.31
C SER A 129 0.21 11.68 -1.15
N LYS A 130 1.04 10.84 -0.52
CA LYS A 130 1.97 9.92 -1.22
C LYS A 130 1.24 8.79 -1.96
N LEU A 131 0.03 8.50 -1.51
CA LEU A 131 -0.92 7.52 -2.05
C LEU A 131 -1.87 8.17 -3.05
#